data_AF-A0A286RBZ9-F1
#
_entry.id   AF-A0A286RBZ9-F1
#
_cell.length_a   1.000
_cell.length_b   1.000
_cell.length_c   1.000
_cell.angle_alpha   90.00
_cell.angle_beta   90.00
_cell.angle_gamma   90.00
#
_symmetry.space_group_name_H-M   'P 1'
#
loop_
_entity.id
_entity.type
_entity.pdbx_description
1 polymer ?
#
loop_
_entity_poly.entity_id
_entity_poly.type
_entity_poly.pdbx_seq_one_letter_code
_entity_poly.pdbx_strand_id
1 'polypeptide(L)' 'MVDETREKDVSTQPGCGVRPPGTCIPWDEKRRELGEIKGDEELVKRIWENIDALGYTYIWQVLLSF' A
#
# COMPACT_ATOMS: atom_id res chain seq x y z
N MET A 1 -0.88 5.95 34.73
CA MET A 1 -2.16 6.67 34.71
C MET A 1 -1.93 8.00 34.01
N VAL A 2 -1.93 7.99 32.67
CA VAL A 2 -2.47 8.95 31.69
C VAL A 2 -1.93 8.44 30.34
N ASP A 3 -2.45 7.28 29.92
CA ASP A 3 -2.57 6.94 28.51
C ASP A 3 -3.96 7.45 28.07
N GLU A 4 -4.19 7.56 26.76
CA GLU A 4 -5.54 7.70 26.16
C GLU A 4 -6.06 9.13 25.86
N THR A 5 -5.29 9.97 25.16
CA THR A 5 -5.91 11.03 24.32
C THR A 5 -5.19 11.38 23.01
N ARG A 6 -4.02 10.79 22.70
CA ARG A 6 -3.25 11.15 21.49
C ARG A 6 -3.46 10.18 20.32
N GLU A 7 -4.72 9.92 19.97
CA GLU A 7 -5.08 9.06 18.83
C GLU A 7 -6.04 9.75 17.84
N LYS A 8 -6.34 11.04 18.04
CA LYS A 8 -7.45 11.70 17.33
C LYS A 8 -7.07 12.64 16.18
N ASP A 9 -5.83 12.63 15.70
CA ASP A 9 -5.41 13.53 14.59
C ASP A 9 -4.72 12.79 13.43
N VAL A 10 -5.35 11.71 12.95
CA VAL A 10 -4.93 11.04 11.71
C VAL A 10 -6.07 10.97 10.68
N SER A 11 -7.05 11.86 10.79
CA SER A 11 -8.32 11.75 10.05
C SER A 11 -8.35 12.38 8.63
N THR A 12 -7.25 12.86 8.04
CA THR A 12 -7.30 13.40 6.66
C THR A 12 -6.00 13.23 5.85
N GLN A 13 -5.44 12.02 5.80
CA GLN A 13 -4.43 11.66 4.78
C GLN A 13 -5.04 10.53 3.92
N PRO A 14 -5.05 10.60 2.58
CA PRO A 14 -5.63 9.55 1.72
C PRO A 14 -4.83 8.22 1.72
N GLY A 15 -3.99 7.99 2.74
CA GLY A 15 -3.14 6.83 2.91
C GLY A 15 -3.09 6.27 4.34
N CYS A 16 -4.01 6.69 5.24
CA CYS A 16 -4.08 6.19 6.62
C CYS A 16 -5.16 5.10 6.79
N GLY A 17 -4.98 4.00 6.07
CA GLY A 17 -5.43 2.68 6.52
C GLY A 17 -4.19 1.89 6.91
N VAL A 18 -4.30 0.91 7.81
CA VAL A 18 -3.22 -0.04 8.07
C VAL A 18 -2.85 -0.68 6.74
N ARG A 19 -1.71 -0.30 6.14
CA ARG A 19 -1.24 -0.91 4.90
C ARG A 19 -0.87 -2.36 5.21
N PRO A 20 -1.34 -3.34 4.44
CA PRO A 20 -0.97 -4.72 4.66
C PRO A 20 0.56 -4.88 4.56
N PRO A 21 1.18 -5.70 5.42
CA PRO A 21 2.61 -5.96 5.34
C PRO A 21 2.94 -6.63 4.01
N GLY A 22 4.06 -6.26 3.40
CA GLY A 22 4.47 -6.77 2.09
C GLY A 22 3.95 -5.97 0.90
N THR A 23 3.29 -4.83 1.12
CA THR A 23 2.71 -3.99 0.08
C THR A 23 3.17 -2.53 0.23
N CYS A 24 3.55 -1.88 -0.86
CA CYS A 24 3.82 -0.45 -0.92
C CYS A 24 2.53 0.32 -1.24
N ILE A 25 1.83 -0.06 -2.31
CA ILE A 25 0.59 0.57 -2.77
C ILE A 25 -0.49 -0.51 -2.98
N PRO A 26 -1.51 -0.55 -2.10
CA PRO A 26 -2.57 -1.55 -2.21
C PRO A 26 -3.39 -1.36 -3.50
N TRP A 27 -3.94 -2.46 -4.01
CA TRP A 27 -4.72 -2.47 -5.24
C TRP A 27 -5.87 -1.44 -5.23
N ASP A 28 -6.55 -1.25 -4.10
CA ASP A 28 -7.65 -0.27 -3.99
C ASP A 28 -7.19 1.17 -4.25
N GLU A 29 -5.98 1.52 -3.82
CA GLU A 29 -5.38 2.83 -4.09
C GLU A 29 -4.96 2.91 -5.56
N LYS A 30 -4.32 1.86 -6.08
CA LYS A 30 -3.86 1.85 -7.47
C LYS A 30 -5.01 1.86 -8.47
N ARG A 31 -6.10 1.14 -8.21
CA ARG A 31 -7.28 1.11 -9.06
C ARG A 31 -7.91 2.49 -9.18
N ARG A 32 -7.97 3.24 -8.08
CA ARG A 32 -8.48 4.63 -8.09
C ARG A 32 -7.62 5.56 -8.96
N GLU A 33 -6.31 5.32 -9.00
CA GLU A 33 -5.38 6.06 -9.86
C GLU A 33 -5.51 5.67 -11.34
N LEU A 34 -5.64 4.36 -11.63
CA LEU A 34 -5.73 3.83 -13.00
C LEU A 34 -7.08 4.15 -13.68
N GLY A 35 -8.14 4.37 -12.91
CA GLY A 35 -9.47 4.67 -13.44
C GLY A 35 -10.13 3.46 -14.09
N GLU A 36 -10.67 3.63 -15.30
CA GLU A 36 -11.38 2.55 -16.02
C GLU A 36 -10.38 1.61 -16.71
N ILE A 37 -10.34 0.35 -16.27
CA ILE A 37 -9.49 -0.69 -16.86
C ILE A 37 -10.20 -1.30 -18.07
N LYS A 38 -9.66 -1.06 -19.27
CA LYS A 38 -10.14 -1.68 -20.51
C LYS A 38 -9.53 -3.08 -20.65
N GLY A 39 -10.15 -4.08 -20.04
CA GLY A 39 -9.71 -5.48 -20.11
C GLY A 39 -10.03 -6.28 -18.86
N ASP A 40 -9.23 -7.32 -18.62
CA ASP A 40 -9.34 -8.17 -17.43
C ASP A 40 -8.71 -7.47 -16.21
N GLU A 41 -9.56 -6.93 -15.32
CA GLU A 41 -9.15 -6.27 -14.07
C GLU A 41 -8.40 -7.21 -13.13
N GLU A 42 -8.76 -8.50 -13.10
CA GLU A 42 -8.15 -9.47 -12.19
C GLU A 42 -6.71 -9.78 -12.62
N LEU A 43 -6.45 -9.84 -13.93
CA LEU A 43 -5.09 -9.99 -14.44
C LEU A 43 -4.21 -8.79 -14.05
N VAL A 44 -4.72 -7.57 -14.20
CA VAL A 44 -3.98 -6.36 -13.85
C VAL A 44 -3.71 -6.31 -12.35
N LYS A 45 -4.71 -6.64 -11.53
CA LYS A 45 -4.58 -6.75 -10.07
C LYS A 45 -3.48 -7.72 -9.69
N ARG A 46 -3.51 -8.94 -10.22
CA ARG A 46 -2.53 -9.98 -9.92
C ARG A 46 -1.12 -9.56 -10.29
N ILE A 47 -0.94 -8.94 -11.45
CA ILE A 47 0.38 -8.46 -11.89
C ILE A 47 0.85 -7.32 -10.99
N TRP A 48 -0.03 -6.38 -10.65
CA TRP A 48 0.27 -5.28 -9.75
C TRP A 48 0.73 -5.76 -8.38
N GLU A 49 -0.04 -6.62 -7.72
CA GLU A 49 0.28 -7.14 -6.38
C GLU A 49 1.62 -7.89 -6.36
N ASN A 50 1.93 -8.65 -7.41
CA ASN A 50 3.24 -9.31 -7.54
C ASN A 50 4.39 -8.31 -7.64
N ILE A 51 4.25 -7.27 -8.48
CA ILE A 51 5.30 -6.25 -8.67
C ILE A 51 5.47 -5.43 -7.39
N ASP A 52 4.37 -5.05 -6.75
CA ASP A 52 4.37 -4.26 -5.53
C ASP A 52 5.06 -5.00 -4.38
N ALA A 53 4.82 -6.31 -4.22
CA ALA A 53 5.52 -7.14 -3.25
C ALA A 53 7.03 -7.26 -3.52
N LEU A 54 7.43 -7.36 -4.79
CA LEU A 54 8.83 -7.36 -5.18
C LEU A 54 9.48 -5.99 -4.89
N GLY A 55 8.77 -4.90 -5.18
CA GLY A 55 9.22 -3.54 -4.88
C GLY A 55 9.40 -3.32 -3.38
N TYR A 56 8.45 -3.75 -2.56
CA TYR A 56 8.55 -3.72 -1.11
C TYR A 56 9.82 -4.43 -0.64
N THR A 57 10.03 -5.67 -1.10
CA THR A 57 11.19 -6.48 -0.73
C THR A 57 12.51 -5.80 -1.15
N TYR A 58 12.58 -5.25 -2.35
CA TYR A 58 13.78 -4.55 -2.84
C TYR A 58 14.14 -3.36 -1.96
N ILE A 59 13.17 -2.54 -1.56
CA ILE A 59 13.40 -1.40 -0.67
C ILE A 59 14.04 -1.87 0.65
N TRP A 60 13.49 -2.93 1.26
CA TRP A 60 14.05 -3.49 2.49
C TRP A 60 15.45 -4.08 2.31
N GLN A 61 15.71 -4.76 1.20
CA GLN A 61 17.05 -5.29 0.91
C GLN A 61 18.08 -4.16 0.82
N VAL A 62 17.77 -3.06 0.11
CA VAL A 62 18.67 -1.90 0.03
C VAL A 62 18.87 -1.22 1.39
N LEU A 63 17.81 -1.14 2.20
CA LEU A 63 17.86 -0.54 3.54
C LEU A 63 18.47 -1.41 4.63
N LEU A 64 18.73 -2.70 4.39
CA LEU A 64 19.33 -3.60 5.39
C LEU A 64 20.71 -4.12 4.99
N SER A 65 21.12 -3.90 3.74
CA SER A 65 22.37 -4.44 3.19
C SER A 65 23.59 -3.50 3.40
N PHE A 66 23.64 -2.76 4.50
CA PHE A 66 24.75 -1.87 4.84
C PHE A 66 25.45 -2.24 6.15
#